data_AF-A0A3A8G474-F1
#
_entry.id   AF-A0A3A8G474-F1
#
_cell.length_a   1.000
_cell.length_b   1.000
_cell.length_c   1.000
_cell.angle_alpha   90.00
_cell.angle_beta   90.00
_cell.angle_gamma   90.00
#
_symmetry.space_group_name_H-M   'P 1'
#
loop_
_entity.id
_entity.type
_entity.pdbx_description
1 polymer ?
#
loop_
_entity_poly.entity_id
_entity_poly.type
_entity_poly.pdbx_seq_one_letter_code
_entity_poly.pdbx_strand_id
1 'polypeptide(L)'
;MKVKASRNKQIIIRLTADEHQDINDARKALQLNQSDYIRKKILSDDYSKLIDQRDIHTIRMIGIVLPKILIELKDKDLIPKELTDLTQLIDELKIIVRRLNDQVR
;
A
#
# COMPACT_ATOMS: atom_id res chain seq x y z
N MET A 1 41.16 -18.02 -9.21
CA MET A 1 40.29 -16.90 -8.75
C MET A 1 39.17 -17.47 -7.90
N LYS A 2 39.11 -17.16 -6.59
CA LYS A 2 37.99 -17.58 -5.72
C LYS A 2 36.75 -16.79 -6.13
N VAL A 3 35.76 -17.46 -6.72
CA VAL A 3 34.44 -16.88 -6.96
C VAL A 3 33.86 -16.53 -5.59
N LYS A 4 33.71 -15.23 -5.29
CA LYS A 4 33.02 -14.77 -4.08
C LYS A 4 31.63 -15.41 -4.08
N ALA A 5 31.34 -16.23 -3.07
CA ALA A 5 30.03 -16.87 -2.86
C ALA A 5 28.97 -15.81 -2.53
N SER A 6 28.52 -15.05 -3.53
CA SER A 6 27.64 -13.91 -3.32
C SER A 6 26.15 -14.28 -3.17
N ARG A 7 25.77 -15.57 -3.23
CA ARG A 7 24.35 -15.98 -3.27
C ARG A 7 24.02 -17.32 -2.57
N ASN A 8 24.73 -17.70 -1.50
CA ASN A 8 24.47 -18.97 -0.81
C ASN A 8 23.59 -18.87 0.45
N LYS A 9 23.06 -17.69 0.79
CA LYS A 9 22.14 -17.55 1.92
C LYS A 9 20.71 -17.83 1.46
N GLN A 10 20.09 -18.86 2.04
CA GLN A 10 18.69 -19.20 1.82
C GLN A 10 17.84 -18.56 2.92
N ILE A 11 16.68 -18.02 2.55
CA ILE A 11 15.67 -17.48 3.47
C ILE A 11 14.42 -18.33 3.28
N ILE A 12 13.94 -18.93 4.37
CA ILE A 12 12.69 -19.70 4.38
C ILE A 12 11.62 -18.83 5.00
N ILE A 13 10.52 -18.62 4.27
CA ILE A 13 9.36 -17.84 4.72
C ILE A 13 8.16 -18.77 4.72
N ARG A 14 7.46 -18.85 5.86
CA ARG A 14 6.19 -19.55 5.95
C ARG A 14 5.08 -18.55 5.67
N LEU A 15 4.16 -18.93 4.79
CA LEU A 15 3.05 -18.09 4.35
C LEU A 15 1.76 -18.90 4.50
N THR A 16 0.68 -18.22 4.85
CA THR A 16 -0.67 -18.77 4.68
C THR A 16 -1.02 -18.85 3.19
N ALA A 17 -2.12 -19.55 2.87
CA ALA A 17 -2.58 -19.66 1.49
C ALA A 17 -2.90 -18.29 0.88
N ASP A 18 -3.56 -17.43 1.65
CA ASP A 18 -3.95 -16.08 1.22
C ASP A 18 -2.71 -15.20 1.00
N GLU A 19 -1.75 -15.21 1.94
CA GLU A 19 -0.50 -14.45 1.81
C GLU A 19 0.33 -14.89 0.59
N HIS A 20 0.34 -16.19 0.29
CA HIS A 20 1.02 -16.71 -0.88
C HIS A 20 0.34 -16.26 -2.18
N GLN A 21 -1.00 -16.16 -2.19
CA GLN A 21 -1.76 -15.67 -3.33
C GLN A 21 -1.48 -14.18 -3.57
N ASP A 22 -1.50 -13.36 -2.53
CA ASP A 22 -1.20 -11.93 -2.62
C ASP A 22 0.21 -11.66 -3.17
N ILE A 23 1.20 -12.45 -2.71
CA ILE A 23 2.58 -12.38 -3.23
C ILE A 23 2.64 -12.77 -4.72
N ASN A 24 1.86 -13.77 -5.13
CA ASN A 24 1.80 -14.21 -6.52
C ASN A 24 1.20 -13.14 -7.44
N ASP A 25 0.19 -12.43 -6.98
CA ASP A 25 -0.46 -11.40 -7.78
C ASP A 25 0.40 -10.13 -7.84
N ALA A 26 1.03 -9.75 -6.73
CA ALA A 26 1.95 -8.62 -6.68
C ALA A 26 3.21 -8.84 -7.54
N ARG A 27 3.81 -10.05 -7.52
CA ARG A 27 4.98 -10.34 -8.38
C ARG A 27 4.62 -10.34 -9.87
N LYS A 28 3.41 -10.80 -10.23
CA LYS A 28 2.92 -10.79 -11.62
C LYS A 28 2.72 -9.37 -12.11
N ALA A 29 2.08 -8.52 -11.30
CA ALA A 29 1.87 -7.12 -11.63
C ALA A 29 3.21 -6.38 -11.86
N LEU A 30 4.24 -6.70 -11.07
CA LEU A 30 5.56 -6.10 -11.18
C LEU A 30 6.50 -6.80 -12.19
N GLN A 31 6.04 -7.87 -12.85
CA GLN A 31 6.84 -8.69 -13.76
C GLN A 31 8.16 -9.21 -13.15
N LEU A 32 8.13 -9.54 -11.85
CA LEU A 32 9.28 -10.05 -11.12
C LEU A 32 9.13 -11.55 -10.84
N ASN A 33 10.26 -12.26 -10.77
CA ASN A 33 10.25 -13.59 -10.19
C ASN A 33 10.06 -13.50 -8.66
N GLN A 34 9.59 -14.59 -8.06
CA GLN A 34 9.27 -14.62 -6.62
C GLN A 34 10.47 -14.22 -5.75
N SER A 35 11.68 -14.68 -6.09
CA SER A 35 12.87 -14.41 -5.29
C SER A 35 13.27 -12.93 -5.32
N ASP A 36 13.13 -12.28 -6.48
CA ASP A 36 13.48 -10.87 -6.66
C ASP A 36 12.41 -9.96 -6.05
N TYR A 37 11.13 -10.33 -6.15
CA TYR A 37 10.05 -9.63 -5.45
C TYR A 37 10.26 -9.69 -3.93
N ILE A 38 10.51 -10.87 -3.37
CA ILE A 38 10.72 -11.05 -1.92
C ILE A 38 11.97 -10.31 -1.44
N ARG A 39 13.09 -10.37 -2.18
CA ARG A 39 14.28 -9.58 -1.84
C ARG A 39 13.99 -8.09 -1.88
N LYS A 40 13.31 -7.60 -2.91
CA LYS A 40 12.92 -6.20 -3.01
C LYS A 40 12.01 -5.80 -1.84
N LYS A 41 11.05 -6.64 -1.45
CA LYS A 41 10.14 -6.39 -0.33
C LYS A 41 10.82 -6.37 1.04
N ILE A 42 11.84 -7.21 1.25
CA ILE A 42 12.54 -7.35 2.54
C ILE A 42 13.74 -6.41 2.66
N LEU A 43 14.46 -6.17 1.54
CA LEU A 43 15.76 -5.48 1.53
C LEU A 43 15.72 -4.06 0.95
N SER A 44 14.57 -3.59 0.46
CA SER A 44 14.43 -2.19 0.04
C SER A 44 13.76 -1.36 1.13
N ASP A 45 14.44 -0.31 1.57
CA ASP A 45 13.87 0.73 2.45
C ASP A 45 12.87 1.64 1.70
N ASP A 46 12.81 1.53 0.37
CA ASP A 46 11.96 2.35 -0.49
C ASP A 46 10.79 1.53 -1.05
N TYR A 47 9.72 1.48 -0.26
CA TYR A 47 8.46 0.77 -0.56
C TYR A 47 7.62 1.43 -1.67
N SER A 48 8.02 2.61 -2.16
CA SER A 48 7.27 3.36 -3.19
C SER A 48 7.01 2.56 -4.47
N LYS A 49 7.94 1.67 -4.86
CA LYS A 49 7.83 0.81 -6.05
C LYS A 49 7.08 -0.51 -5.82
N LEU A 50 6.51 -0.72 -4.63
CA LEU A 50 5.74 -1.91 -4.26
C LEU A 50 4.25 -1.59 -4.10
N ILE A 51 3.86 -0.31 -4.13
CA ILE A 51 2.47 0.13 -4.11
C ILE A 51 1.88 -0.07 -5.52
N ASP A 52 0.86 -0.91 -5.66
CA ASP A 52 0.18 -1.11 -6.95
C ASP A 52 -0.47 0.22 -7.38
N GLN A 53 -0.39 0.57 -8.66
CA GLN A 53 -1.10 1.74 -9.19
C GLN A 53 -2.61 1.66 -8.98
N ARG A 54 -3.17 0.44 -8.92
CA ARG A 54 -4.57 0.19 -8.53
C ARG A 54 -4.84 0.58 -7.09
N ASP A 55 -3.89 0.35 -6.19
CA ASP A 55 -4.01 0.76 -4.78
C ASP A 55 -3.94 2.28 -4.67
N ILE A 56 -3.05 2.94 -5.42
CA ILE A 56 -2.97 4.40 -5.49
C ILE A 56 -4.29 5.00 -6.00
N HIS A 57 -4.86 4.43 -7.07
CA HIS A 57 -6.14 4.87 -7.59
C HIS A 57 -7.28 4.65 -6.59
N THR A 58 -7.31 3.50 -5.93
CA THR A 58 -8.29 3.18 -4.89
C THR A 58 -8.21 4.15 -3.72
N ILE A 59 -7.01 4.44 -3.21
CA ILE A 59 -6.78 5.43 -2.14
C ILE A 59 -7.25 6.82 -2.58
N ARG A 60 -6.97 7.22 -3.83
CA ARG A 60 -7.46 8.49 -4.39
C ARG A 60 -9.00 8.55 -4.42
N MET A 61 -9.65 7.48 -4.88
CA MET A 61 -11.10 7.39 -4.92
C MET A 61 -11.71 7.46 -3.52
N ILE A 62 -11.14 6.74 -2.55
CA ILE A 62 -11.56 6.80 -1.15
C ILE A 62 -11.44 8.23 -0.61
N GLY A 63 -10.30 8.89 -0.83
CA GLY A 63 -10.08 10.28 -0.40
C GLY A 63 -11.04 11.31 -1.04
N ILE A 64 -11.60 11.02 -2.22
CA ILE A 64 -12.61 11.87 -2.88
C ILE A 64 -14.02 11.59 -2.37
N VAL A 65 -14.34 10.33 -2.08
CA VAL A 65 -15.69 9.89 -1.71
C VAL A 65 -15.99 10.17 -0.23
N LEU A 66 -15.02 9.94 0.68
CA LEU A 66 -15.22 10.12 2.12
C LEU A 66 -15.72 11.53 2.52
N PRO A 67 -15.17 12.64 1.98
CA PRO A 67 -15.67 13.98 2.29
C PRO A 67 -17.12 14.19 1.89
N LYS A 68 -17.56 13.57 0.78
CA LYS A 68 -18.96 13.67 0.32
C LYS A 68 -19.89 12.96 1.28
N ILE A 69 -19.50 11.76 1.72
CA ILE A 69 -20.23 11.02 2.75
C ILE A 69 -20.33 11.84 4.04
N LEU A 70 -19.22 12.45 4.50
CA LEU A 70 -19.26 13.30 5.71
C LEU A 70 -20.20 14.51 5.58
N ILE A 71 -20.27 15.13 4.40
CA ILE A 71 -21.20 16.23 4.15
C ILE A 71 -22.66 15.74 4.26
N GLU A 72 -22.98 14.60 3.66
CA GLU A 72 -24.32 13.98 3.74
C GLU A 72 -24.70 13.51 5.15
N LEU A 73 -23.69 13.29 5.99
CA LEU A 73 -23.79 12.82 7.36
C LEU A 73 -23.85 13.95 8.40
N LYS A 74 -23.46 15.18 8.04
CA LYS A 74 -23.30 16.32 8.95
C LYS A 74 -24.57 16.69 9.74
N ASP A 75 -25.75 16.44 9.17
CA ASP A 75 -27.04 16.77 9.77
C ASP A 75 -27.80 15.51 10.27
N LYS A 76 -27.11 14.37 10.35
CA LYS A 76 -27.64 13.14 10.96
C LYS A 76 -27.13 13.02 12.39
N ASP A 77 -27.92 12.41 13.28
CA ASP A 77 -27.55 12.12 14.68
C ASP A 77 -26.36 11.14 14.76
N LEU A 78 -25.17 11.66 14.47
CA LEU A 78 -23.90 10.97 14.64
C LEU A 78 -23.32 11.34 15.99
N ILE A 79 -22.70 10.36 16.63
CA ILE A 79 -22.01 10.58 17.89
C ILE A 79 -20.83 11.53 17.60
N PRO A 80 -20.71 12.69 18.29
CA PRO A 80 -19.72 13.73 17.97
C PRO A 80 -18.27 13.25 17.85
N LYS A 81 -17.94 12.16 18.55
CA LYS A 81 -16.63 11.50 18.51
C LYS A 81 -16.35 10.82 17.16
N GLU A 82 -17.33 10.11 16.58
CA GLU A 82 -17.19 9.42 15.30
C GLU A 82 -17.00 10.41 14.14
N LEU A 83 -17.68 11.55 14.20
CA LEU A 83 -17.48 12.67 13.27
C LEU A 83 -16.05 13.22 13.32
N THR A 84 -15.48 13.31 14.52
CA THR A 84 -14.11 13.79 14.73
C THR A 84 -13.10 12.78 14.16
N ASP A 85 -13.26 11.50 14.46
CA ASP A 85 -12.39 10.42 13.99
C ASP A 85 -12.43 10.30 12.46
N LEU A 86 -13.61 10.39 11.84
CA LEU A 86 -13.76 10.40 10.39
C LEU A 86 -13.15 11.64 9.74
N THR A 87 -13.28 12.81 10.35
CA THR A 87 -12.68 14.05 9.83
C THR A 87 -11.15 13.94 9.84
N GLN A 88 -10.57 13.42 10.91
CA GLN A 88 -9.13 13.23 11.02
C GLN A 88 -8.63 12.22 9.98
N LEU A 89 -9.33 11.10 9.79
CA LEU A 89 -9.00 10.09 8.78
C LEU A 89 -8.99 10.69 7.36
N ILE A 90 -9.91 11.60 7.06
CA ILE A 90 -9.94 12.29 5.76
C ILE A 90 -8.71 13.14 5.54
N ASP A 91 -8.29 13.90 6.55
CA ASP A 91 -7.15 14.80 6.38
C ASP A 91 -5.84 14.01 6.24
N GLU A 92 -5.70 12.90 6.96
CA GLU A 92 -4.59 11.96 6.76
C GLU A 92 -4.59 11.39 5.33
N LEU A 93 -5.76 10.95 4.83
CA LEU A 93 -5.90 10.46 3.45
C LEU A 93 -5.57 11.53 2.41
N LYS A 94 -5.99 12.78 2.60
CA LYS A 94 -5.64 13.90 1.69
C LYS A 94 -4.13 14.12 1.62
N ILE A 95 -3.44 14.07 2.76
CA ILE A 95 -1.98 14.22 2.82
C ILE A 95 -1.29 13.08 2.05
N ILE A 96 -1.75 11.84 2.23
CA ILE A 96 -1.24 10.67 1.50
C ILE A 96 -1.47 10.83 0.00
N VAL A 97 -2.68 11.19 -0.43
CA VAL A 97 -3.02 11.43 -1.84
C VAL A 97 -2.14 12.51 -2.46
N ARG A 98 -1.89 13.61 -1.72
CA ARG A 98 -1.03 14.70 -2.18
C ARG A 98 0.42 14.24 -2.37
N ARG A 99 0.98 13.52 -1.40
CA ARG A 99 2.33 12.93 -1.49
C ARG A 99 2.46 11.97 -2.67
N LEU A 100 1.45 11.11 -2.89
CA LEU A 100 1.42 10.20 -4.04
C LEU A 100 1.34 10.95 -5.37
N ASN A 101 0.60 12.06 -5.44
CA ASN A 101 0.58 12.90 -6.64
C ASN A 101 1.94 13.55 -6.93
N ASP A 102 2.65 14.00 -5.91
CA ASP A 102 3.96 14.63 -6.07
C ASP A 102 5.05 13.62 -6.50
N GLN A 103 4.87 12.33 -6.22
CA GLN A 103 5.79 11.26 -6.66
C GLN A 103 5.53 10.75 -8.09
N VAL A 104 4.33 10.98 -8.63
CA VAL A 104 3.93 10.53 -9.98
C VAL A 104 4.13 11.64 -11.04
N ARG A 105 4.38 12.89 -10.62
CA ARG A 105 4.78 14.01 -11.48
C ARG A 105 6.29 14.03 -11.71
#